data_AF-A0A1B6YAT1-F1
#
_entry.id   AF-A0A1B6YAT1-F1
#
_cell.length_a   1.000
_cell.length_b   1.000
_cell.length_c   1.000
_cell.angle_alpha   90.00
_cell.angle_beta   90.00
_cell.angle_gamma   90.00
#
_symmetry.space_group_name_H-M   'P 1'
#
loop_
_entity.id
_entity.type
_entity.pdbx_description
1 polymer ?
#
loop_
_entity_poly.entity_id
_entity_poly.type
_entity_poly.pdbx_seq_one_letter_code
_entity_poly.pdbx_strand_id
1 'polypeptide(L)'
;MKKIVGIILIILVFISCKNTPKTIAENQSYSENSITQSELIKSESNQTELIAQKILDLPKLQWIYHPEVKERLPVKVLESELIDKSLNLNKFGQKVRILSMSELENEGIKDYVIFDKIKIGKDTTDFELHYKIEGAGCSGKLLNENGKWKIIDYSVWEN
;
A
#
# COMPACT_ATOMS: atom_id res chain seq x y z
N MET A 1 -45.19 40.00 30.15
CA MET A 1 -44.37 38.77 30.10
C MET A 1 -44.53 38.03 31.43
N LYS A 2 -45.27 36.93 31.41
CA LYS A 2 -45.74 36.08 32.54
C LYS A 2 -46.06 34.71 31.88
N LYS A 3 -45.71 33.52 32.34
CA LYS A 3 -45.08 32.98 33.56
C LYS A 3 -44.42 31.62 33.21
N ILE A 4 -43.61 31.16 34.16
CA ILE A 4 -42.74 29.99 34.26
C ILE A 4 -43.56 28.69 34.49
N VAL A 5 -42.98 27.52 34.18
CA VAL A 5 -42.84 26.29 35.02
C VAL A 5 -43.34 24.96 34.40
N GLY A 6 -42.45 23.96 34.44
CA GLY A 6 -42.71 22.50 34.59
C GLY A 6 -41.86 21.66 33.61
N ILE A 7 -40.72 21.03 33.91
CA ILE A 7 -40.21 20.09 34.97
C ILE A 7 -40.96 18.74 35.03
N ILE A 8 -40.14 17.66 35.10
CA ILE A 8 -40.35 16.25 35.52
C ILE A 8 -40.69 15.31 34.34
N LEU A 9 -39.83 14.44 33.82
CA LEU A 9 -38.94 13.37 34.36
C LEU A 9 -39.68 12.26 35.13
N ILE A 10 -40.09 11.20 34.43
CA ILE A 10 -40.47 9.92 35.05
C ILE A 10 -39.75 8.78 34.32
N ILE A 11 -38.90 8.11 35.09
CA ILE A 11 -38.23 6.84 34.81
C ILE A 11 -39.04 5.72 35.51
N LEU A 12 -38.86 4.49 35.03
CA LEU A 12 -39.16 3.18 35.64
C LEU A 12 -40.54 2.62 35.24
N VAL A 13 -40.76 1.30 35.08
CA VAL A 13 -40.13 0.14 35.70
C VAL A 13 -40.23 -1.08 34.75
N PHE A 14 -39.21 -1.93 34.84
CA PHE A 14 -39.12 -3.36 34.52
C PHE A 14 -40.42 -4.18 34.69
N ILE A 15 -40.68 -5.07 33.72
CA ILE A 15 -41.33 -6.36 34.03
C ILE A 15 -40.46 -7.48 33.46
N SER A 16 -39.97 -8.27 34.40
CA SER A 16 -39.27 -9.53 34.26
C SER A 16 -40.24 -10.65 33.87
N CYS A 17 -39.85 -11.51 32.92
CA CYS A 17 -40.42 -12.85 32.81
C CYS A 17 -39.29 -13.89 32.99
N LYS A 18 -39.55 -14.83 33.90
CA LYS A 18 -38.67 -15.86 34.43
C LYS A 18 -39.08 -17.24 33.85
N ASN A 19 -38.10 -18.11 33.64
CA ASN A 19 -38.12 -19.60 33.55
C ASN A 19 -38.85 -20.21 32.31
N THR A 20 -38.41 -21.29 31.66
CA THR A 20 -37.64 -22.50 32.04
C THR A 20 -37.10 -23.16 30.73
N PRO A 21 -36.13 -24.11 30.77
CA PRO A 21 -35.31 -24.50 29.63
C PRO A 21 -35.92 -25.64 28.81
N LYS A 22 -35.72 -25.61 27.48
CA LYS A 22 -35.84 -26.80 26.64
C LYS A 22 -34.98 -26.69 25.37
N THR A 23 -33.97 -27.58 25.39
CA THR A 23 -33.62 -28.50 24.31
C THR A 23 -32.86 -27.98 23.08
N ILE A 24 -31.90 -28.84 22.73
CA ILE A 24 -31.26 -29.07 21.44
C ILE A 24 -29.96 -28.30 21.25
N ALA A 25 -28.88 -29.06 21.41
CA ALA A 25 -27.55 -28.75 20.93
C ALA A 25 -27.61 -28.51 19.42
N GLU A 26 -27.45 -27.26 19.00
CA GLU A 26 -26.99 -26.93 17.67
C GLU A 26 -25.57 -26.41 17.80
N ASN A 27 -24.65 -27.15 17.20
CA ASN A 27 -23.26 -26.80 17.04
C ASN A 27 -23.16 -25.50 16.23
N GLN A 28 -23.14 -24.35 16.90
CA GLN A 28 -22.63 -23.13 16.30
C GLN A 28 -21.11 -23.20 16.34
N SER A 29 -20.56 -23.75 15.26
CA SER A 29 -19.21 -23.49 14.79
C SER A 29 -19.02 -21.98 14.74
N TYR A 30 -18.19 -21.47 15.65
CA TYR A 30 -17.52 -20.20 15.46
C TYR A 30 -16.66 -20.35 14.20
N SER A 31 -17.11 -19.75 13.09
CA SER A 31 -16.31 -19.54 11.90
C SER A 31 -15.28 -18.47 12.22
N GLU A 32 -14.14 -18.89 12.76
CA GLU A 32 -12.91 -18.11 12.64
C GLU A 32 -12.61 -17.95 11.15
N ASN A 33 -12.56 -16.70 10.68
CA ASN A 33 -12.12 -16.38 9.32
C ASN A 33 -10.68 -16.90 9.14
N SER A 34 -10.51 -18.10 8.60
CA SER A 34 -9.22 -18.55 8.12
C SER A 34 -8.97 -17.90 6.76
N ILE A 35 -8.40 -16.70 6.81
CA ILE A 35 -7.86 -16.08 5.60
C ILE A 35 -6.80 -17.05 5.07
N THR A 36 -7.01 -17.52 3.84
CA THR A 36 -6.10 -18.49 3.22
C THR A 36 -4.74 -17.83 2.94
N GLN A 37 -3.65 -18.59 3.04
CA GLN A 37 -2.29 -18.08 2.79
C GLN A 37 -2.15 -17.43 1.41
N SER A 38 -2.86 -17.95 0.40
CA SER A 38 -2.91 -17.39 -0.95
C SER A 38 -3.59 -16.02 -1.01
N GLU A 39 -4.61 -15.78 -0.18
CA GLU A 39 -5.32 -14.51 -0.09
C GLU A 39 -4.50 -13.45 0.63
N LEU A 40 -3.74 -13.84 1.66
CA LEU A 40 -2.75 -12.97 2.31
C LEU A 40 -1.64 -12.55 1.33
N ILE A 41 -1.00 -13.50 0.65
CA ILE A 41 0.05 -13.22 -0.34
C ILE A 41 -0.47 -12.33 -1.46
N LYS A 42 -1.68 -12.61 -1.96
CA LYS A 42 -2.32 -11.78 -2.99
C LYS A 42 -2.62 -10.37 -2.47
N SER A 43 -3.05 -10.23 -1.22
CA SER A 43 -3.33 -8.93 -0.62
C SER A 43 -2.06 -8.10 -0.44
N GLU A 44 -0.96 -8.71 0.01
CA GLU A 44 0.33 -8.07 0.21
C GLU A 44 0.96 -7.64 -1.13
N SER A 45 1.00 -8.54 -2.12
CA SER A 45 1.46 -8.22 -3.47
C SER A 45 0.69 -7.03 -4.08
N ASN A 46 -0.63 -6.98 -3.87
CA ASN A 46 -1.47 -5.89 -4.34
C ASN A 46 -1.17 -4.55 -3.60
N GLN A 47 -0.84 -4.59 -2.30
CA GLN A 47 -0.40 -3.37 -1.59
C GLN A 47 0.96 -2.87 -2.10
N THR A 48 1.91 -3.77 -2.28
CA THR A 48 3.24 -3.45 -2.80
C THR A 48 3.17 -2.84 -4.20
N GLU A 49 2.36 -3.40 -5.10
CA GLU A 49 2.12 -2.83 -6.43
C GLU A 49 1.61 -1.38 -6.35
N LEU A 50 0.59 -1.14 -5.54
CA LEU A 50 -0.01 0.19 -5.36
C LEU A 50 1.00 1.20 -4.80
N ILE A 51 1.82 0.79 -3.83
CA ILE A 51 2.83 1.65 -3.21
C ILE A 51 3.96 1.93 -4.20
N ALA A 52 4.50 0.90 -4.86
CA ALA A 52 5.56 1.05 -5.85
C ALA A 52 5.12 1.97 -7.00
N GLN A 53 3.89 1.81 -7.49
CA GLN A 53 3.31 2.69 -8.51
C GLN A 53 3.27 4.15 -8.04
N LYS A 54 2.81 4.40 -6.80
CA LYS A 54 2.78 5.76 -6.22
C LYS A 54 4.17 6.38 -6.09
N ILE A 55 5.17 5.58 -5.75
CA ILE A 55 6.56 6.05 -5.64
C ILE A 55 7.09 6.43 -7.03
N LEU A 56 6.91 5.59 -8.05
CA LEU A 56 7.31 5.90 -9.43
C LEU A 56 6.62 7.16 -9.97
N ASP A 57 5.39 7.43 -9.51
CA ASP A 57 4.59 8.59 -9.90
C ASP A 57 4.81 9.85 -9.07
N LEU A 58 5.80 9.87 -8.17
CA LEU A 58 6.12 11.06 -7.39
C LEU A 58 6.48 12.25 -8.31
N PRO A 59 5.77 13.39 -8.24
CA PRO A 59 5.96 14.49 -9.19
C PRO A 59 7.37 15.06 -9.26
N LYS A 60 8.07 15.14 -8.11
CA LYS A 60 9.46 15.65 -8.07
C LYS A 60 10.50 14.61 -8.50
N LEU A 61 10.11 13.35 -8.70
CA LEU A 61 10.99 12.28 -9.17
C LEU A 61 11.04 12.20 -10.70
N GLN A 62 10.07 12.80 -11.42
CA GLN A 62 9.85 12.53 -12.84
C GLN A 62 11.05 12.82 -13.75
N TRP A 63 11.84 13.83 -13.40
CA TRP A 63 12.98 14.29 -14.20
C TRP A 63 14.10 13.24 -14.31
N ILE A 64 14.29 12.38 -13.31
CA ILE A 64 15.39 11.40 -13.31
C ILE A 64 15.23 10.39 -14.44
N TYR A 65 14.00 10.16 -14.93
CA TYR A 65 13.73 9.09 -15.89
C TYR A 65 14.03 9.47 -17.34
N HIS A 66 14.22 10.76 -17.65
CA HIS A 66 14.48 11.25 -19.00
C HIS A 66 13.56 10.65 -20.09
N PRO A 67 12.22 10.81 -19.99
CA PRO A 67 11.28 10.20 -20.93
C PRO A 67 11.43 10.67 -22.39
N GLU A 68 12.14 11.77 -22.62
CA GLU A 68 12.53 12.27 -23.94
C GLU A 68 13.59 11.40 -24.63
N VAL A 69 14.37 10.61 -23.87
CA VAL A 69 15.39 9.70 -24.38
C VAL A 69 14.77 8.33 -24.60
N LYS A 70 14.60 7.93 -25.87
CA LYS A 70 13.89 6.69 -26.23
C LYS A 70 14.48 5.45 -25.58
N GLU A 71 15.80 5.40 -25.46
CA GLU A 71 16.55 4.29 -24.88
C GLU A 71 16.26 4.12 -23.38
N ARG A 72 15.84 5.19 -22.68
CA ARG A 72 15.46 5.16 -21.26
C ARG A 72 14.06 4.60 -21.04
N LEU A 73 13.24 4.49 -22.09
CA LEU A 73 11.92 3.88 -22.04
C LEU A 73 11.94 2.42 -22.56
N PRO A 74 11.11 1.53 -22.00
CA PRO A 74 10.36 1.71 -20.75
C PRO A 74 11.31 1.82 -19.55
N VAL A 75 10.84 2.38 -18.44
CA VAL A 75 11.60 2.39 -17.18
C VAL A 75 11.91 0.96 -16.76
N LYS A 76 13.16 0.70 -16.37
CA LYS A 76 13.63 -0.59 -15.88
C LYS A 76 13.78 -0.54 -14.37
N VAL A 77 13.34 -1.59 -13.69
CA VAL A 77 13.45 -1.76 -12.24
C VAL A 77 14.16 -3.08 -11.97
N LEU A 78 15.10 -3.06 -11.02
CA LEU A 78 15.77 -4.26 -10.55
C LEU A 78 14.80 -5.12 -9.73
N GLU A 79 14.67 -6.38 -10.10
CA GLU A 79 13.94 -7.40 -9.33
C GLU A 79 14.59 -7.63 -7.97
N SER A 80 13.77 -7.70 -6.92
CA SER A 80 14.21 -7.96 -5.54
C SER A 80 13.10 -8.65 -4.75
N GLU A 81 13.36 -8.97 -3.49
CA GLU A 81 12.31 -9.45 -2.57
C GLU A 81 11.17 -8.45 -2.37
N LEU A 82 11.42 -7.16 -2.63
CA LEU A 82 10.42 -6.09 -2.54
C LEU A 82 9.64 -5.89 -3.83
N ILE A 83 10.25 -6.22 -4.98
CA ILE A 83 9.72 -5.96 -6.32
C ILE A 83 9.92 -7.20 -7.18
N ASP A 84 8.86 -7.99 -7.32
CA ASP A 84 8.88 -9.19 -8.14
C ASP A 84 8.29 -8.94 -9.54
N LYS A 85 8.57 -9.83 -10.49
CA LYS A 85 8.12 -9.72 -11.89
C LYS A 85 6.61 -9.82 -12.11
N SER A 86 5.84 -10.28 -11.12
CA SER A 86 4.38 -10.35 -11.21
C SER A 86 3.72 -8.99 -11.06
N LEU A 87 4.41 -8.00 -10.47
CA LEU A 87 3.89 -6.64 -10.31
C LEU A 87 3.64 -5.98 -11.66
N ASN A 88 2.48 -5.35 -11.79
CA ASN A 88 2.00 -4.69 -13.00
C ASN A 88 2.15 -3.17 -12.90
N LEU A 89 3.39 -2.71 -12.90
CA LEU A 89 3.73 -1.30 -12.82
C LEU A 89 3.76 -0.63 -14.21
N ASN A 90 3.35 0.64 -14.26
CA ASN A 90 3.33 1.44 -15.49
C ASN A 90 4.03 2.78 -15.29
N LYS A 91 4.73 3.24 -16.32
CA LYS A 91 5.33 4.57 -16.32
C LYS A 91 5.38 5.16 -17.73
N PHE A 92 5.01 6.44 -17.83
CA PHE A 92 4.95 7.17 -19.12
C PHE A 92 4.16 6.41 -20.21
N GLY A 93 3.05 5.77 -19.81
CA GLY A 93 2.18 5.01 -20.71
C GLY A 93 2.72 3.65 -21.15
N GLN A 94 3.85 3.20 -20.59
CA GLN A 94 4.45 1.90 -20.90
C GLN A 94 4.57 1.03 -19.64
N LYS A 95 4.48 -0.29 -19.81
CA LYS A 95 4.72 -1.22 -18.72
C LYS A 95 6.20 -1.15 -18.29
N VAL A 96 6.44 -1.04 -16.99
CA VAL A 96 7.79 -1.07 -16.41
C VAL A 96 8.40 -2.46 -16.64
N ARG A 97 9.68 -2.50 -17.05
CA ARG A 97 10.42 -3.77 -17.17
C ARG A 97 11.07 -4.09 -15.83
N ILE A 98 10.61 -5.15 -15.17
CA ILE A 98 11.22 -5.68 -13.96
C ILE A 98 12.20 -6.79 -14.38
N LEU A 99 13.49 -6.61 -14.08
CA LEU A 99 14.57 -7.45 -14.58
C LEU A 99 15.46 -7.89 -13.43
N SER A 100 15.87 -9.16 -13.43
CA SER A 100 16.90 -9.69 -12.56
C SER A 100 18.27 -9.09 -12.92
N MET A 101 19.21 -9.17 -11.98
CA MET A 101 20.58 -8.70 -12.23
C MET A 101 21.23 -9.39 -13.44
N SER A 102 20.97 -10.69 -13.64
CA SER A 102 21.52 -11.43 -14.78
C SER A 102 20.95 -10.98 -16.11
N GLU A 103 19.65 -10.63 -16.19
CA GLU A 103 19.06 -10.04 -17.40
C GLU A 103 19.65 -8.65 -17.69
N LEU A 104 19.83 -7.81 -16.66
CA LEU A 104 20.44 -6.49 -16.80
C LEU A 104 21.88 -6.60 -17.35
N GLU A 105 22.68 -7.52 -16.81
CA GLU A 105 24.06 -7.77 -17.26
C GLU A 105 24.11 -8.31 -18.69
N ASN A 106 23.27 -9.29 -19.02
CA ASN A 106 23.23 -9.91 -20.35
C ASN A 106 22.76 -8.94 -21.43
N GLU A 107 21.81 -8.04 -21.11
CA GLU A 107 21.33 -7.00 -22.03
C GLU A 107 22.19 -5.73 -22.01
N GLY A 108 23.16 -5.61 -21.10
CA GLY A 108 24.01 -4.43 -20.95
C GLY A 108 23.25 -3.19 -20.43
N ILE A 109 22.14 -3.39 -19.72
CA ILE A 109 21.28 -2.32 -19.19
C ILE A 109 21.90 -1.75 -17.92
N LYS A 110 22.14 -0.44 -17.91
CA LYS A 110 22.68 0.30 -16.75
C LYS A 110 21.70 1.32 -16.20
N ASP A 111 20.67 1.64 -16.97
CA ASP A 111 19.64 2.62 -16.67
C ASP A 111 18.44 1.94 -15.99
N TYR A 112 18.65 1.46 -14.77
CA TYR A 112 17.60 0.87 -13.94
C TYR A 112 17.50 1.49 -12.55
N VAL A 113 16.29 1.41 -12.03
CA VAL A 113 15.88 1.90 -10.71
C VAL A 113 15.90 0.75 -9.71
N ILE A 114 16.22 1.07 -8.46
CA ILE A 114 16.25 0.11 -7.36
C ILE A 114 15.31 0.61 -6.26
N PHE A 115 14.44 -0.27 -5.78
CA PHE A 115 13.70 -0.04 -4.54
C PHE A 115 14.50 -0.67 -3.39
N ASP A 116 15.23 0.16 -2.65
CA ASP A 116 16.03 -0.31 -1.52
C ASP A 116 15.18 -0.53 -0.27
N LYS A 117 14.02 0.13 -0.19
CA LYS A 117 13.12 -0.01 0.95
C LYS A 117 11.66 0.16 0.54
N ILE A 118 10.83 -0.79 0.96
CA ILE A 118 9.37 -0.67 1.07
C ILE A 118 8.99 -1.36 2.39
N LYS A 119 8.86 -0.60 3.47
CA LYS A 119 8.51 -1.14 4.79
C LYS A 119 7.08 -0.81 5.14
N ILE A 120 6.17 -1.73 4.84
CA ILE A 120 4.73 -1.59 5.13
C ILE A 120 4.49 -1.92 6.61
N GLY A 121 4.12 -0.90 7.39
CA GLY A 121 3.56 -1.06 8.72
C GLY A 121 2.03 -1.09 8.69
N LYS A 122 1.39 -1.01 9.86
CA LYS A 122 -0.08 -1.04 9.96
C LYS A 122 -0.74 0.06 9.12
N ASP A 123 -0.34 1.31 9.36
CA ASP A 123 -0.95 2.48 8.73
C ASP A 123 0.08 3.35 8.00
N THR A 124 1.37 3.00 8.03
CA THR A 124 2.44 3.80 7.40
C THR A 124 3.37 2.94 6.58
N THR A 125 3.91 3.47 5.49
CA THR A 125 4.98 2.84 4.72
C THR A 125 6.16 3.79 4.61
N ASP A 126 7.36 3.32 4.99
CA ASP A 126 8.61 4.01 4.67
C ASP A 126 9.19 3.46 3.37
N PHE A 127 9.69 4.32 2.49
CA PHE A 127 10.27 3.89 1.22
C PHE A 127 11.58 4.59 0.89
N GLU A 128 12.34 3.95 0.02
CA GLU A 128 13.58 4.45 -0.56
C GLU A 128 13.79 3.86 -1.95
N LEU A 129 14.15 4.72 -2.89
CA LEU A 129 14.35 4.39 -4.29
C LEU A 129 15.59 5.13 -4.80
N HIS A 130 16.46 4.41 -5.52
CA HIS A 130 17.64 4.97 -6.15
C HIS A 130 17.66 4.76 -7.65
N TYR A 131 18.23 5.73 -8.37
CA TYR A 131 18.59 5.61 -9.78
C TYR A 131 20.08 5.92 -9.97
N LYS A 132 20.89 4.86 -9.86
CA LYS A 132 22.34 4.97 -9.73
C LYS A 132 23.02 5.71 -10.88
N ILE A 133 22.54 5.54 -12.11
CA ILE A 133 23.15 6.16 -13.30
C ILE A 133 23.03 7.69 -13.30
N GLU A 134 21.98 8.23 -12.66
CA GLU A 134 21.75 9.68 -12.53
C GLU A 134 22.28 10.22 -11.19
N GLY A 135 22.84 9.37 -10.32
CA GLY A 135 23.26 9.78 -8.98
C GLY A 135 22.11 10.30 -8.10
N ALA A 136 20.85 9.96 -8.42
CA ALA A 136 19.66 10.54 -7.81
C ALA A 136 18.77 9.49 -7.14
N GLY A 137 17.87 9.95 -6.27
CA GLY A 137 16.93 9.07 -5.58
C GLY A 137 15.84 9.82 -4.81
N CYS A 138 14.98 9.06 -4.14
CA CYS A 138 13.99 9.60 -3.22
C CYS A 138 13.69 8.66 -2.06
N SER A 139 13.25 9.24 -0.95
CA SER A 139 12.79 8.53 0.23
C SER A 139 11.68 9.32 0.88
N GLY A 140 10.86 8.64 1.66
CA GLY A 140 9.72 9.28 2.29
C GLY A 140 8.79 8.31 2.97
N LYS A 141 7.57 8.79 3.22
CA LYS A 141 6.55 8.07 3.95
C LYS A 141 5.17 8.19 3.27
N LEU A 142 4.44 7.09 3.25
CA LEU A 142 3.02 7.04 2.91
C LEU A 142 2.20 6.77 4.18
N LEU A 143 0.98 7.29 4.24
CA LEU A 143 -0.05 6.99 5.24
C LEU A 143 -1.21 6.28 4.57
N ASN A 144 -1.68 5.18 5.17
CA ASN A 144 -2.91 4.50 4.78
C ASN A 144 -4.08 5.14 5.52
N GLU A 145 -4.91 5.88 4.78
CA GLU A 145 -6.16 6.42 5.31
C GLU A 145 -7.33 5.67 4.68
N ASN A 146 -8.02 4.87 5.48
CA ASN A 146 -9.21 4.12 5.06
C ASN A 146 -8.96 3.21 3.84
N GLY A 147 -7.83 2.48 3.84
CA GLY A 147 -7.45 1.58 2.76
C GLY A 147 -6.82 2.28 1.55
N LYS A 148 -6.51 3.58 1.65
CA LYS A 148 -5.88 4.36 0.57
C LYS A 148 -4.55 4.94 1.02
N TRP A 149 -3.48 4.54 0.34
CA TRP A 149 -2.16 5.11 0.56
C TRP A 149 -2.03 6.53 -0.02
N LYS A 150 -1.60 7.47 0.81
CA LYS A 150 -1.29 8.86 0.46
C LYS A 150 0.16 9.18 0.79
N ILE A 151 0.85 9.90 -0.09
CA ILE A 151 2.17 10.46 0.22
C ILE A 151 1.97 11.53 1.30
N ILE A 152 2.68 11.43 2.42
CA ILE A 152 2.64 12.43 3.48
C ILE A 152 3.93 13.23 3.58
N ASP A 153 5.06 12.63 3.20
CA ASP A 153 6.34 13.30 3.09
C ASP A 153 7.24 12.56 2.12
N TYR A 154 8.09 13.29 1.40
CA TYR A 154 9.18 12.73 0.62
C TYR A 154 10.21 13.78 0.24
N SER A 155 11.46 13.35 0.13
CA SER A 155 12.58 14.14 -0.36
C SER A 155 13.17 13.48 -1.60
N VAL A 156 13.70 14.29 -2.50
CA VAL A 156 14.46 13.87 -3.68
C VAL A 156 15.87 14.44 -3.54
N TRP A 157 16.88 13.67 -3.92
CA TRP A 157 18.28 14.10 -3.89
C TRP A 157 18.99 13.74 -5.19
N GLU A 158 20.13 14.40 -5.38
CA GLU A 158 21.12 14.20 -6.43
C GLU A 158 22.49 14.33 -5.75
N ASN A 159 23.43 13.46 -6.11
CA ASN A 159 24.79 13.41 -5.55
C ASN A 159 25.81 14.14 -6.44
#